data_AF-A0A4Q6BGQ8-F1
#
_entry.id   AF-A0A4Q6BGQ8-F1
#
_cell.length_a   1.000
_cell.length_b   1.000
_cell.length_c   1.000
_cell.angle_alpha   90.00
_cell.angle_beta   90.00
_cell.angle_gamma   90.00
#
_symmetry.space_group_name_H-M   'P 1'
#
loop_
_entity.id
_entity.type
_entity.pdbx_description
1 polymer ?
#
loop_
_entity_poly.entity_id
_entity_poly.type
_entity_poly.pdbx_seq_one_letter_code
_entity_poly.pdbx_strand_id
1 'polypeptide(L)'
;MNEHLRDAVHTIAKGDTRLAESFFRRPGGRRYLENLSLILINTLLPHAPEKEEMYQGFVEVLDKMEGRIHRQHEGGAILETALQED
;
A
#
# COMPACT_ATOMS: atom_id res chain seq x y z
N MET A 1 0.78 15.13 -13.48
CA MET A 1 1.02 14.13 -12.42
C MET A 1 2.48 13.71 -12.52
N ASN A 2 3.25 13.80 -11.43
CA ASN A 2 4.69 13.49 -11.41
C ASN A 2 4.94 12.03 -11.82
N GLU A 3 5.90 11.77 -12.71
CA GLU A 3 6.23 10.43 -13.24
C GLU A 3 6.53 9.44 -12.11
N HIS A 4 7.21 9.89 -11.05
CA HIS A 4 7.50 9.06 -9.88
C HIS A 4 6.25 8.54 -9.15
N LEU A 5 5.17 9.32 -9.11
CA LEU A 5 3.92 8.91 -8.48
C LEU A 5 3.18 7.89 -9.36
N ARG A 6 3.24 8.06 -10.69
CA ARG A 6 2.67 7.11 -11.65
C ARG A 6 3.39 5.76 -11.57
N ASP A 7 4.72 5.77 -11.51
CA ASP A 7 5.51 4.54 -11.39
C ASP A 7 5.29 3.84 -10.05
N ALA A 8 5.18 4.60 -8.96
CA ALA A 8 4.83 4.05 -7.65
C ALA A 8 3.45 3.36 -7.67
N VAL A 9 2.43 4.00 -8.23
CA VAL A 9 1.08 3.42 -8.38
C VAL A 9 1.12 2.18 -9.28
N HIS A 10 1.84 2.21 -10.40
CA HIS A 10 1.95 1.07 -11.31
C HIS A 10 2.67 -0.12 -10.66
N THR A 11 3.70 0.14 -9.86
CA THR A 11 4.47 -0.89 -9.14
C THR A 11 3.64 -1.55 -8.06
N ILE A 12 2.92 -0.73 -7.28
CA ILE A 12 1.93 -1.20 -6.29
C ILE A 12 0.83 -2.04 -6.96
N ALA A 13 0.30 -1.61 -8.10
CA ALA A 13 -0.74 -2.33 -8.83
C ALA A 13 -0.29 -3.72 -9.35
N LYS A 14 1.00 -3.91 -9.59
CA LYS A 14 1.60 -5.21 -9.94
C LYS A 14 1.81 -6.12 -8.73
N GLY A 15 1.42 -5.68 -7.54
CA GLY A 15 1.57 -6.43 -6.31
C GLY A 15 2.99 -6.41 -5.74
N ASP A 16 3.83 -5.47 -6.15
CA ASP A 16 5.10 -5.19 -5.46
C ASP A 16 4.80 -4.38 -4.20
N THR A 17 5.06 -4.99 -3.05
CA THR A 17 4.76 -4.44 -1.72
C THR A 17 5.91 -3.61 -1.15
N ARG A 18 7.10 -3.59 -1.76
CA ARG A 18 8.30 -2.94 -1.18
C ARG A 18 8.12 -1.45 -0.92
N LEU A 19 7.45 -0.77 -1.84
CA LEU A 19 7.20 0.66 -1.71
C LEU A 19 6.17 0.93 -0.60
N ALA A 20 5.06 0.18 -0.56
CA ALA A 20 4.04 0.27 0.49
C ALA A 20 4.62 -0.08 1.88
N GLU A 21 5.47 -1.11 1.95
CA GLU A 21 6.17 -1.53 3.15
C GLU A 21 7.03 -0.40 3.75
N SER A 22 7.74 0.36 2.91
CA SER A 22 8.55 1.49 3.37
C SER A 22 7.70 2.58 4.06
N PHE A 23 6.44 2.74 3.65
CA PHE A 23 5.48 3.62 4.31
C PHE A 23 4.93 2.99 5.59
N PHE A 24 4.50 1.73 5.56
CA PHE A 24 3.92 1.06 6.74
C PHE A 24 4.90 0.94 7.92
N ARG A 25 6.21 0.78 7.66
CA ARG A 25 7.23 0.75 8.72
C ARG A 25 7.42 2.09 9.45
N ARG A 26 6.91 3.20 8.90
CA ARG A 26 7.04 4.54 9.50
C ARG A 26 5.80 4.88 10.33
N PRO A 27 5.95 5.46 11.52
CA PRO A 27 4.81 5.97 12.29
C PRO A 27 3.95 6.92 11.45
N GLY A 28 2.67 6.60 11.29
CA GLY A 28 1.72 7.39 10.51
C GLY A 28 1.84 7.26 8.98
N GLY A 29 2.71 6.40 8.44
CA GLY A 29 2.87 6.25 7.00
C GLY A 29 1.65 5.68 6.29
N ARG A 30 0.86 4.82 6.95
CA ARG A 30 -0.47 4.41 6.47
C ARG A 30 -1.41 5.60 6.29
N ARG A 31 -1.55 6.43 7.32
CA ARG A 31 -2.37 7.65 7.29
C ARG A 31 -1.91 8.64 6.21
N TYR A 32 -0.60 8.69 5.94
CA TYR A 32 -0.07 9.47 4.83
C TYR A 32 -0.58 8.97 3.47
N LEU A 33 -0.62 7.66 3.23
CA LEU A 33 -1.17 7.08 2.00
C LEU A 33 -2.68 7.33 1.86
N GLU A 34 -3.45 7.20 2.96
CA GLU A 34 -4.88 7.53 2.99
C GLU A 34 -5.14 9.02 2.70
N ASN A 35 -4.34 9.93 3.27
CA ASN A 35 -4.47 11.36 2.99
C ASN A 35 -4.12 11.70 1.54
N LEU A 36 -3.10 11.05 0.97
CA LEU A 36 -2.77 11.22 -0.45
C LEU A 36 -3.91 10.75 -1.34
N SER A 37 -4.54 9.62 -1.04
CA SER A 37 -5.66 9.14 -1.85
C SER A 37 -6.86 10.09 -1.77
N LEU A 38 -7.17 10.62 -0.58
CA LEU A 38 -8.22 11.64 -0.42
C LEU A 38 -7.94 12.89 -1.25
N ILE A 39 -6.70 13.38 -1.28
CA ILE A 39 -6.31 14.52 -2.11
C ILE A 39 -6.54 14.19 -3.59
N LEU A 40 -6.05 13.04 -4.05
CA LEU A 40 -6.15 12.61 -5.45
C LEU A 40 -7.61 12.41 -5.88
N ILE A 41 -8.43 11.74 -5.06
CA ILE A 41 -9.86 11.52 -5.32
C ILE A 41 -10.60 12.85 -5.39
N ASN A 42 -10.27 13.80 -4.52
CA ASN A 42 -10.87 15.14 -4.57
C ASN A 42 -10.46 15.97 -5.79
N THR A 43 -9.33 15.65 -6.43
CA THR A 43 -8.96 16.28 -7.71
C THR A 43 -9.72 15.72 -8.91
N LEU A 44 -10.41 14.58 -8.78
CA LEU A 44 -11.33 14.07 -9.80
C LEU A 44 -12.56 15.00 -9.88
N LEU A 45 -13.19 15.06 -11.08
CA LEU A 45 -14.32 15.94 -11.39
C LEU A 45 -15.26 16.13 -10.18
N PRO A 46 -15.71 17.36 -9.88
CA PRO A 46 -16.35 17.73 -8.60
C PRO A 46 -17.49 16.82 -8.12
N HIS A 47 -18.11 16.04 -9.00
CA HIS A 47 -19.28 15.20 -8.72
C HIS A 47 -19.17 13.78 -9.27
N ALA A 48 -17.95 13.21 -9.37
CA ALA A 48 -17.84 11.77 -9.62
C ALA A 48 -18.57 11.01 -8.49
N PRO A 49 -19.68 10.30 -8.77
CA PRO A 49 -20.48 9.65 -7.74
C PRO A 49 -19.69 8.54 -7.02
N GLU A 50 -18.62 8.04 -7.62
CA GLU A 50 -17.81 6.93 -7.12
C GLU A 50 -16.69 7.37 -6.15
N LYS A 51 -16.57 8.65 -5.77
CA LYS A 51 -15.43 9.12 -4.93
C LYS A 51 -15.32 8.37 -3.60
N GLU A 52 -16.46 8.11 -2.95
CA GLU A 52 -16.49 7.36 -1.71
C GLU A 52 -16.09 5.89 -1.91
N GLU A 53 -16.64 5.24 -2.94
CA GLU A 53 -16.29 3.86 -3.31
C GLU A 53 -14.80 3.72 -3.69
N MET A 54 -14.24 4.72 -4.38
CA MET A 54 -12.81 4.77 -4.72
C MET A 54 -11.92 4.86 -3.47
N TYR A 55 -12.34 5.65 -2.49
CA TYR A 55 -11.60 5.76 -1.23
C TYR A 55 -11.67 4.45 -0.44
N GLN A 56 -12.87 3.88 -0.31
CA GLN A 56 -13.07 2.59 0.37
C GLN A 56 -12.26 1.48 -0.30
N GLY A 57 -12.31 1.37 -1.63
CA GLY A 57 -11.53 0.40 -2.38
C GLY A 57 -10.01 0.59 -2.21
N PHE A 58 -9.54 1.83 -2.10
CA PHE A 58 -8.13 2.09 -1.81
C PHE A 58 -7.73 1.62 -0.40
N VAL A 59 -8.55 1.90 0.62
CA VAL A 59 -8.30 1.43 1.99
C VAL A 59 -8.25 -0.09 2.06
N GLU A 60 -9.16 -0.79 1.39
CA GLU A 60 -9.13 -2.26 1.32
C GLU A 60 -7.85 -2.80 0.68
N VAL A 61 -7.32 -2.11 -0.34
CA VAL A 61 -6.04 -2.49 -0.96
C VAL A 61 -4.89 -2.31 0.02
N LEU A 62 -4.88 -1.22 0.81
CA LEU A 62 -3.87 -1.02 1.86
C LEU A 62 -3.92 -2.13 2.90
N ASP A 63 -5.11 -2.54 3.36
CA ASP A 63 -5.29 -3.65 4.31
C ASP A 63 -4.71 -4.96 3.77
N LYS A 64 -5.05 -5.29 2.52
CA LYS A 64 -4.53 -6.49 1.85
C LYS A 64 -3.01 -6.46 1.70
N MET A 65 -2.44 -5.29 1.41
CA MET A 65 -0.99 -5.11 1.28
C MET A 65 -0.28 -5.23 2.62
N GLU A 66 -0.80 -4.60 3.67
CA GLU A 66 -0.26 -4.69 5.02
C GLU A 66 -0.27 -6.14 5.52
N GLY A 67 -1.38 -6.85 5.36
CA GLY A 67 -1.48 -8.27 5.70
C GLY A 67 -0.57 -9.18 4.86
N ARG A 68 -0.30 -8.83 3.59
CA ARG A 68 0.66 -9.56 2.76
C ARG A 68 2.10 -9.35 3.24
N ILE A 69 2.47 -8.12 3.57
CA ILE A 69 3.80 -7.78 4.08
C ILE A 69 4.04 -8.50 5.42
N HIS A 70 3.05 -8.50 6.31
CA HIS A 70 3.15 -9.20 7.59
C HIS A 70 3.46 -10.69 7.39
N ARG A 71 2.68 -11.38 6.53
CA ARG A 71 2.92 -12.79 6.20
C ARG A 71 4.26 -13.04 5.52
N GLN A 72 4.77 -12.09 4.72
CA GLN A 72 6.11 -12.20 4.12
C GLN A 72 7.21 -12.16 5.20
N HIS A 73 7.04 -11.35 6.25
CA HIS A 73 7.98 -11.29 7.36
C HIS A 73 7.94 -12.56 8.20
N GLU A 74 6.74 -13.04 8.53
CA GLU A 74 6.57 -14.31 9.24
C GLU A 74 7.21 -15.48 8.48
N GLY A 75 6.95 -15.60 7.17
CA GLY A 75 7.55 -16.62 6.33
C GLY A 75 9.07 -16.51 6.24
N GLY A 76 9.61 -15.28 6.20
CA GLY A 76 11.05 -15.03 6.23
C GLY A 76 11.71 -15.47 7.55
N ALA A 77 11.09 -15.16 8.69
CA ALA A 77 11.57 -15.56 10.00
C ALA A 77 11.59 -17.09 10.18
N ILE A 78 10.56 -17.78 9.67
CA ILE A 78 10.50 -19.25 9.67
C ILE A 78 11.64 -19.84 8.84
N LEU A 79 11.87 -19.34 7.63
CA LEU A 79 12.96 -19.78 6.75
C LEU A 79 14.34 -19.56 7.38
N GLU A 80 14.55 -18.39 8.01
CA GLU A 80 15.82 -18.05 8.66
C GLU A 80 16.09 -18.96 9.87
N THR A 81 15.05 -19.29 10.65
CA THR A 81 15.15 -20.25 11.76
C THR A 81 15.49 -21.65 11.25
N ALA A 82 14.80 -22.12 10.22
CA ALA A 82 15.05 -23.46 9.64
C ALA A 82 16.48 -23.59 9.06
N LEU A 83 17.02 -22.53 8.46
CA LEU A 83 18.38 -22.51 7.91
C LEU A 83 19.49 -22.40 8.99
N GLN A 84 19.16 -22.02 10.22
CA GLN A 84 20.12 -21.98 11.34
C GLN A 84 20.18 -23.29 12.13
N GLU A 85 19.19 -24.17 11.94
CA GLU A 85 19.10 -25.49 12.59
C GLU A 85 19.75 -26.63 11.78
N ASP A 86 20.19 -26.36 10.55
CA ASP A 86 20.98 -27.25 9.66
C ASP A 86 22.49 -26.96 9.72
#